data_AF-K7MLQ7-F1
#
_entry.id   AF-K7MLQ7-F1
#
_cell.length_a   1.000
_cell.length_b   1.000
_cell.length_c   1.000
_cell.angle_alpha   90.00
_cell.angle_beta   90.00
_cell.angle_gamma   90.00
#
_symmetry.space_group_name_H-M   'P 1'
#
loop_
_entity.id
_entity.type
_entity.pdbx_description
1 polymer ?
#
loop_
_entity_poly.entity_id
_entity_poly.type
_entity_poly.pdbx_seq_one_letter_code
_entity_poly.pdbx_strand_id
1 'polypeptide(L)'
;MLSAGFFAVGENAYSFVVWYSEPYGQTRNTTVSHVWSSNTISLSSSMLLFLNNTGNLVLRQTESIGVVLWLSFDFPTDTLLPQQVFTRHAKLVFSRSKTNKSLGFYTLFFDNKNILHLLLYDGPEVSGL
;
A
#
# COMPACT_ATOMS: atom_id res chain seq x y z
N MET A 1 -17.85 -6.71 4.55
CA MET A 1 -16.62 -6.75 5.36
C MET A 1 -15.43 -6.58 4.41
N LEU A 2 -14.26 -6.12 4.86
CA LEU A 2 -13.05 -6.17 4.01
C LEU A 2 -12.40 -7.54 4.18
N SER A 3 -12.01 -8.14 3.07
CA SER A 3 -11.29 -9.41 3.01
C SER A 3 -10.07 -9.25 2.13
N ALA A 4 -9.05 -10.06 2.37
CA ALA A 4 -7.81 -10.02 1.60
C ALA A 4 -7.28 -11.43 1.35
N GLY A 5 -6.51 -11.60 0.28
CA GLY A 5 -5.94 -12.88 -0.10
C GLY A 5 -5.31 -12.85 -1.48
N PHE A 6 -4.82 -14.01 -1.91
CA PHE A 6 -4.28 -14.18 -3.26
C PHE A 6 -5.40 -14.39 -4.26
N PHE A 7 -5.35 -13.65 -5.37
CA PHE A 7 -6.32 -13.70 -6.45
C PHE A 7 -5.62 -14.03 -7.77
N ALA A 8 -6.18 -14.97 -8.54
CA ALA A 8 -5.67 -15.32 -9.86
C ALA A 8 -6.01 -14.21 -10.87
N VAL A 9 -4.98 -13.67 -11.53
CA VAL A 9 -5.11 -12.61 -12.55
C VAL A 9 -4.84 -13.12 -13.97
N GLY A 10 -4.45 -14.38 -14.11
CA GLY A 10 -4.18 -15.04 -15.39
C GLY A 10 -3.72 -16.49 -15.18
N GLU A 11 -3.21 -17.11 -16.24
CA GLU A 11 -2.66 -18.47 -16.18
C GLU A 11 -1.38 -18.49 -15.34
N ASN A 12 -1.42 -19.21 -14.21
CA ASN A 12 -0.35 -19.26 -13.20
C ASN A 12 0.09 -17.89 -12.67
N ALA A 13 -0.76 -16.87 -12.83
CA ALA A 13 -0.49 -15.50 -12.47
C ALA A 13 -1.35 -15.07 -11.29
N TYR A 14 -0.72 -14.64 -10.20
CA TYR A 14 -1.42 -14.30 -8.96
C TYR A 14 -0.97 -12.93 -8.41
N SER A 15 -1.88 -12.26 -7.71
CA SER A 15 -1.64 -10.99 -7.01
C SER A 15 -2.28 -11.00 -5.62
N PHE A 16 -1.78 -10.19 -4.69
CA PHE A 16 -2.42 -10.01 -3.39
C PHE A 16 -3.43 -8.85 -3.48
N VAL A 17 -4.68 -9.13 -3.10
CA VAL A 17 -5.82 -8.23 -3.31
C VAL A 17 -6.58 -8.04 -2.01
N VAL A 18 -7.12 -6.84 -1.82
CA VAL A 18 -8.14 -6.51 -0.82
C VAL A 18 -9.46 -6.23 -1.53
N TRP A 19 -10.56 -6.83 -1.07
CA TRP A 19 -11.88 -6.69 -1.66
C TRP A 19 -13.00 -6.58 -0.61
N TYR A 20 -14.17 -6.11 -1.04
CA TYR A 20 -15.38 -6.19 -0.24
C TYR A 20 -15.97 -7.60 -0.29
N SER A 21 -16.07 -8.25 0.86
CA SER A 21 -16.92 -9.43 1.04
C SER A 21 -18.35 -9.00 1.39
N GLU A 22 -19.29 -9.50 0.60
CA GLU A 22 -20.71 -9.35 0.92
C GLU A 22 -21.03 -10.07 2.23
N PRO A 23 -21.91 -9.51 3.07
CA PRO A 23 -22.40 -10.23 4.23
C PRO A 23 -23.13 -11.50 3.76
N TYR A 24 -22.83 -12.61 4.43
CA TYR A 24 -23.44 -13.91 4.19
C TYR A 24 -24.97 -13.78 4.07
N GLY A 25 -25.53 -14.06 2.89
CA GLY A 25 -26.99 -14.05 2.65
C GLY A 25 -27.47 -13.24 1.45
N GLN A 26 -26.63 -12.41 0.80
CA GLN A 26 -26.96 -11.79 -0.49
C GLN A 26 -26.36 -12.60 -1.66
N THR A 27 -26.95 -13.75 -1.95
CA THR A 27 -26.59 -14.55 -3.13
C THR A 27 -27.37 -14.04 -4.33
N ARG A 28 -26.82 -13.07 -5.09
CA ARG A 28 -27.28 -12.93 -6.50
C ARG A 28 -26.34 -12.29 -7.51
N ASN A 29 -25.13 -11.86 -7.17
CA ASN A 29 -24.03 -11.64 -8.11
C ASN A 29 -22.74 -11.38 -7.31
N THR A 30 -21.90 -12.40 -7.11
CA THR A 30 -20.63 -12.25 -6.37
C THR A 30 -19.59 -11.52 -7.25
N THR A 31 -19.83 -10.27 -7.58
CA THR A 31 -18.79 -9.40 -8.13
C THR A 31 -17.91 -9.00 -6.96
N VAL A 32 -16.78 -9.69 -6.80
CA VAL A 32 -15.73 -9.29 -5.87
C VAL A 32 -15.27 -7.89 -6.27
N SER A 33 -15.70 -6.88 -5.50
CA SER A 33 -15.30 -5.50 -5.73
C SER A 33 -13.85 -5.33 -5.27
N HIS A 34 -12.95 -5.32 -6.25
CA HIS A 34 -11.51 -5.15 -6.05
C HIS A 34 -11.20 -3.73 -5.55
N VAL A 35 -10.73 -3.60 -4.31
CA VAL A 35 -10.46 -2.31 -3.66
C VAL A 35 -9.01 -1.88 -3.88
N TRP A 36 -8.07 -2.83 -3.77
CA TRP A 36 -6.64 -2.58 -3.91
C TRP A 36 -5.91 -3.87 -4.25
N SER A 37 -4.80 -3.78 -4.99
CA SER A 37 -3.85 -4.87 -5.19
C SER A 37 -2.41 -4.37 -5.08
N SER A 38 -1.49 -5.30 -4.84
CA SER A 38 -0.05 -5.01 -4.87
C SER A 38 0.46 -4.63 -6.27
N ASN A 39 -0.36 -4.78 -7.32
CA ASN A 39 0.01 -4.61 -8.73
C ASN A 39 1.25 -5.43 -9.15
N THR A 40 1.54 -6.50 -8.42
CA THR A 40 2.59 -7.46 -8.76
C THR A 40 1.97 -8.68 -9.39
N ILE A 41 2.64 -9.20 -10.42
CA ILE A 41 2.30 -10.46 -11.08
C ILE A 41 3.48 -11.40 -10.89
N SER A 42 3.23 -12.59 -10.35
CA SER A 42 4.19 -13.69 -10.35
C SER A 42 3.64 -14.84 -11.16
N LEU A 43 4.50 -15.47 -11.96
CA LEU A 43 4.22 -16.71 -12.69
C LEU A 43 4.44 -17.97 -11.83
N SER A 44 4.85 -17.80 -10.56
CA SER A 44 4.94 -18.90 -9.61
C SER A 44 3.65 -18.95 -8.79
N SER A 45 3.10 -20.16 -8.63
CA SER A 45 1.97 -20.43 -7.73
C SER A 45 2.36 -20.33 -6.26
N SER A 46 3.66 -20.32 -5.97
CA SER A 46 4.19 -20.42 -4.62
C SER A 46 4.62 -19.04 -4.13
N MET A 47 3.65 -18.28 -3.61
CA MET A 47 3.86 -16.96 -3.02
C MET A 47 3.62 -16.97 -1.51
N LEU A 48 4.40 -16.15 -0.81
CA LEU A 48 4.28 -15.95 0.63
C LEU A 48 4.16 -14.46 0.93
N LEU A 49 3.08 -14.11 1.63
CA LEU A 49 2.92 -12.81 2.28
C LEU A 49 3.19 -13.00 3.77
N PHE A 50 4.16 -12.26 4.32
CA PHE A 50 4.49 -12.34 5.74
C PHE A 50 4.87 -10.98 6.30
N LEU A 51 4.54 -10.76 7.57
CA LEU A 51 4.97 -9.58 8.33
C LEU A 51 6.27 -9.93 9.04
N ASN A 52 7.34 -9.19 8.77
CA ASN A 52 8.61 -9.39 9.45
C ASN A 52 8.63 -8.69 10.83
N ASN A 53 9.68 -8.92 11.61
CA ASN A 53 9.84 -8.32 12.95
C ASN A 53 10.04 -6.79 12.93
N THR A 54 10.30 -6.18 11.77
CA THR A 54 10.45 -4.74 11.62
C THR A 54 9.12 -4.04 11.30
N GLY A 55 8.04 -4.81 11.09
CA GLY A 55 6.74 -4.31 10.64
C GLY A 55 6.61 -4.15 9.12
N ASN A 56 7.57 -4.64 8.35
CA ASN A 56 7.50 -4.68 6.89
C ASN A 56 6.69 -5.89 6.45
N LEU A 57 5.62 -5.64 5.69
CA LEU A 57 4.81 -6.67 5.06
C LEU A 57 5.46 -6.99 3.71
N VAL A 58 5.92 -8.23 3.57
CA VAL A 58 6.73 -8.68 2.43
C VAL A 58 5.95 -9.69 1.62
N LEU A 59 5.82 -9.43 0.33
CA LEU A 59 5.34 -10.40 -0.66
C LEU A 59 6.54 -10.94 -1.44
N ARG A 60 6.77 -12.25 -1.37
CA ARG A 60 7.88 -12.92 -2.09
C ARG A 60 7.46 -14.23 -2.72
N GLN A 61 8.22 -14.68 -3.71
CA GLN A 61 8.13 -16.05 -4.21
C GLN A 61 8.85 -17.00 -3.25
N THR A 62 8.32 -18.21 -3.05
CA THR A 62 8.97 -19.21 -2.19
C THR A 62 9.89 -20.15 -2.97
N GLU A 63 9.60 -20.40 -4.25
CA GLU A 63 10.41 -21.25 -5.13
C GLU A 63 11.74 -20.60 -5.54
N SER A 64 11.75 -19.27 -5.64
CA SER A 64 12.94 -18.50 -6.01
C SER A 64 13.52 -17.80 -4.80
N ILE A 65 14.71 -18.23 -4.36
CA ILE A 65 15.39 -17.62 -3.22
C ILE A 65 15.70 -16.15 -3.54
N GLY A 66 15.11 -15.24 -2.75
CA GLY A 66 15.42 -13.81 -2.79
C GLY A 66 14.55 -12.95 -3.71
N VAL A 67 13.57 -13.52 -4.43
CA VAL A 67 12.67 -12.72 -5.27
C VAL A 67 11.55 -12.10 -4.43
N VAL A 68 11.75 -10.84 -4.05
CA VAL A 68 10.75 -9.99 -3.41
C VAL A 68 9.95 -9.26 -4.48
N LEU A 69 8.63 -9.36 -4.41
CA LEU A 69 7.70 -8.74 -5.36
C LEU A 69 7.21 -7.38 -4.87
N TRP A 70 6.92 -7.27 -3.58
CA TRP A 70 6.37 -6.06 -2.98
C TRP A 70 6.75 -5.95 -1.50
N LEU A 71 6.97 -4.73 -1.04
CA LEU A 71 7.28 -4.37 0.34
C LEU A 71 6.39 -3.22 0.79
N SER A 72 5.81 -3.30 1.99
CA SER A 72 5.03 -2.18 2.53
C SER A 72 5.90 -0.96 2.82
N PHE A 73 7.19 -1.17 3.09
CA PHE A 73 8.14 -0.09 3.36
C PHE A 73 8.37 0.84 2.17
N ASP A 74 8.13 0.37 0.94
CA ASP A 74 8.24 1.17 -0.28
C ASP A 74 7.03 2.11 -0.48
N PHE A 75 5.94 1.90 0.27
CA PHE A 75 4.70 2.67 0.18
C PHE A 75 4.31 3.22 1.57
N PRO A 76 5.11 4.11 2.16
CA PRO A 76 4.78 4.68 3.47
C PRO A 76 3.52 5.54 3.41
N THR A 77 2.85 5.66 4.56
CA THR A 77 1.63 6.47 4.73
C THR A 77 1.94 7.75 5.52
N ASP A 78 1.62 7.78 6.82
CA ASP A 78 1.80 8.91 7.73
C ASP A 78 2.90 8.66 8.78
N THR A 79 3.50 7.46 8.78
CA THR A 79 4.44 7.00 9.81
C THR A 79 5.68 6.39 9.16
N LEU A 80 6.86 6.71 9.70
CA LEU A 80 8.11 6.01 9.39
C LEU A 80 8.44 5.04 10.51
N LEU A 81 8.68 3.78 10.15
CA LEU A 81 9.09 2.75 11.10
C LEU A 81 10.61 2.65 11.22
N PRO A 82 11.13 2.14 12.34
CA PRO A 82 12.55 1.80 12.43
C PRO A 82 12.97 0.89 11.28
N GLN A 83 14.16 1.13 10.72
CA GLN A 83 14.72 0.41 9.56
C GLN A 83 14.00 0.69 8.22
N GLN A 84 12.97 1.52 8.20
CA GLN A 84 12.38 1.99 6.94
C GLN A 84 13.28 3.05 6.30
N VAL A 85 13.77 2.77 5.09
CA VAL A 85 14.60 3.71 4.34
C VAL A 85 13.70 4.76 3.70
N PHE A 86 13.78 6.00 4.19
CA PHE A 86 13.07 7.12 3.60
C PHE A 86 13.93 7.82 2.56
N THR A 87 13.52 7.76 1.29
CA THR A 87 14.27 8.34 0.15
C THR A 87 13.46 9.44 -0.53
N ARG A 88 14.08 10.19 -1.46
CA ARG A 88 13.41 11.21 -2.28
C ARG A 88 12.24 10.70 -3.14
N HIS A 89 12.17 9.38 -3.36
CA HIS A 89 11.09 8.77 -4.14
C HIS A 89 9.86 8.48 -3.29
N ALA A 90 9.97 8.61 -1.97
CA ALA A 90 8.88 8.43 -1.02
C ALA A 90 8.42 9.79 -0.48
N LYS A 91 7.14 9.87 -0.13
CA LYS A 91 6.55 10.98 0.62
C LYS A 91 5.66 10.41 1.72
N LEU A 92 5.62 11.09 2.87
CA LEU A 92 4.60 10.81 3.87
C LEU A 92 3.47 11.79 3.69
N VAL A 93 2.25 11.29 3.58
CA VAL A 93 1.06 12.14 3.55
C VAL A 93 0.29 11.88 4.84
N PHE A 94 0.21 12.91 5.69
CA PHE A 94 -0.44 12.76 6.97
C PHE A 94 -1.95 12.60 6.80
N SER A 95 -2.59 11.83 7.69
CA SER A 95 -4.04 11.67 7.71
C SER A 95 -4.74 13.01 7.90
N ARG A 96 -5.89 13.21 7.24
CA ARG A 96 -6.71 14.43 7.39
C ARG A 96 -7.12 14.71 8.84
N SER A 97 -7.43 13.67 9.60
CA SER A 97 -7.68 13.77 11.04
C SER A 97 -7.45 12.42 11.73
N LYS A 98 -7.52 12.40 13.07
CA LYS A 98 -7.46 11.15 13.84
C LYS A 98 -8.54 10.14 13.44
N THR A 99 -9.73 10.62 13.06
CA THR A 99 -10.88 9.80 12.66
C THR A 99 -10.94 9.56 11.15
N ASN A 100 -10.29 10.41 10.35
CA ASN A 100 -10.30 10.32 8.90
C ASN A 100 -8.88 10.03 8.37
N LYS A 101 -8.66 8.78 8.00
CA LYS A 101 -7.41 8.27 7.42
C LYS A 101 -7.26 8.54 5.92
N SER A 102 -8.13 9.36 5.32
CA SER A 102 -7.91 9.87 3.97
C SER A 102 -6.67 10.76 3.91
N LEU A 103 -6.11 10.91 2.70
CA LEU A 103 -5.02 11.84 2.41
C LEU A 103 -5.35 13.25 2.94
N GLY A 104 -4.51 13.74 3.85
CA GLY A 104 -4.57 15.09 4.40
C GLY A 104 -3.78 16.09 3.55
N PHE A 105 -3.52 17.26 4.15
CA PHE A 105 -2.87 18.39 3.47
C PHE A 105 -1.39 18.55 3.84
N TYR A 106 -0.93 17.82 4.87
CA TYR A 106 0.46 17.88 5.31
C TYR A 106 1.24 16.77 4.61
N THR A 107 2.40 17.10 4.06
CA THR A 107 3.27 16.14 3.38
C THR A 107 4.72 16.32 3.81
N LEU A 108 5.41 15.23 4.15
CA LEU A 108 6.86 15.20 4.37
C LEU A 108 7.53 14.58 3.14
N PHE A 109 8.49 15.27 2.51
CA PHE A 109 9.18 14.78 1.31
C PHE A 109 10.57 15.43 1.16
N PHE A 110 11.43 14.85 0.33
CA PHE A 110 12.68 15.50 -0.07
C PHE A 110 12.48 16.32 -1.34
N ASP A 111 12.98 17.56 -1.36
CA ASP A 111 13.00 18.38 -2.57
C ASP A 111 14.08 17.92 -3.58
N ASN A 112 14.17 18.62 -4.71
CA ASN A 112 15.16 18.35 -5.76
C ASN A 112 16.62 18.55 -5.30
N LYS A 113 16.85 19.20 -4.16
CA LYS A 113 18.16 19.41 -3.54
C LYS A 113 18.46 18.38 -2.43
N ASN A 114 17.59 17.38 -2.24
CA ASN A 114 17.65 16.39 -1.17
C ASN A 114 17.50 17.00 0.24
N ILE A 115 16.86 18.16 0.36
CA ILE A 115 16.49 18.76 1.64
C ILE A 115 15.13 18.20 2.05
N LEU A 116 15.00 17.82 3.32
CA LEU A 116 13.72 17.35 3.87
C LEU A 116 12.78 18.54 4.11
N HIS A 117 11.67 18.57 3.39
CA HIS A 117 10.62 19.58 3.54
C HIS A 117 9.38 18.97 4.19
N LEU A 118 8.83 19.71 5.16
CA LEU A 118 7.48 19.53 5.64
C LEU A 118 6.61 20.61 5.01
N LEU A 119 5.74 20.21 4.08
CA LEU A 119 4.71 21.09 3.55
C LEU A 119 3.53 21.08 4.52
N LEU A 120 3.19 22.27 5.04
CA LEU A 120 2.17 22.43 6.07
C LEU A 120 0.75 22.54 5.51
N TYR A 121 0.57 22.78 4.20
CA TYR A 121 -0.77 22.84 3.61
C TYR A 121 -0.70 22.76 2.09
N ASP A 122 -1.23 21.68 1.52
CA ASP A 122 -1.50 21.50 0.08
C ASP A 122 -3.02 21.31 -0.14
N GLY A 123 -3.82 22.23 0.39
CA GLY A 123 -5.28 22.24 0.23
C GLY A 123 -5.73 23.07 -0.98
N PRO A 124 -6.93 22.82 -1.53
CA PRO A 124 -7.39 23.40 -2.80
C PRO A 124 -7.60 24.92 -2.82
N GLU A 125 -7.34 25.67 -1.75
CA GLU A 125 -7.51 27.12 -1.70
C GLU A 125 -6.50 27.79 -0.75
N VAL A 126 -5.60 28.61 -1.30
CA VAL A 126 -5.14 29.85 -0.64
C VAL A 126 -4.93 30.90 -1.72
N SER A 127 -5.90 31.80 -1.88
CA SER A 127 -5.65 33.09 -2.52
C SER A 127 -4.81 33.91 -1.55
N GLY A 128 -3.52 34.09 -1.84
CA GLY A 128 -2.72 35.12 -1.19
C GLY A 128 -3.17 36.48 -1.72
N LEU A 129 -3.58 37.38 -0.82
CA LEU A 129 -3.58 38.82 -1.09
C LEU A 129 -2.14 39.30 -1.32
#